data_AF-A0A0U5BJN5-F1
#
_entry.id   AF-A0A0U5BJN5-F1
#
_cell.length_a   1.000
_cell.length_b   1.000
_cell.length_c   1.000
_cell.angle_alpha   90.00
_cell.angle_beta   90.00
_cell.angle_gamma   90.00
#
_symmetry.space_group_name_H-M   'P 1'
#
loop_
_entity.id
_entity.type
_entity.pdbx_description
1 polymer ?
#
loop_
_entity_poly.entity_id
_entity_poly.type
_entity_poly.pdbx_seq_one_letter_code
_entity_poly.pdbx_strand_id
1 'polypeptide(L)' 'MSDEIKADYSLEDGIGSLQDGADGLFGKLPSYDALNPGQRSAAAEALRDVVIDQPLFAVTVAGLAGLLIGIFLRRRA' A
#
# COMPACT_ATOMS: atom_id res chain seq x y z
N MET A 1 2.09 28.80 -17.58
CA MET A 1 2.06 29.40 -16.22
C MET A 1 0.84 28.95 -15.42
N SER A 2 -0.38 28.95 -15.98
CA SER A 2 -1.62 28.58 -15.27
C SER A 2 -1.86 27.06 -15.11
N ASP A 3 -1.38 26.24 -16.05
CA ASP A 3 -1.67 24.81 -16.05
C ASP A 3 -0.73 24.00 -15.13
N GLU A 4 0.52 24.42 -14.97
CA GLU A 4 1.47 23.79 -14.03
C GLU A 4 1.03 23.96 -12.57
N ILE A 5 0.52 25.14 -12.20
CA ILE A 5 0.04 25.42 -10.83
C ILE A 5 -1.20 24.57 -10.50
N LYS A 6 -2.09 24.33 -11.49
CA LYS A 6 -3.26 23.46 -11.31
C LYS A 6 -2.87 21.98 -11.17
N ALA A 7 -1.86 21.54 -11.92
CA ALA A 7 -1.36 20.18 -11.84
C ALA A 7 -0.70 19.89 -10.48
N ASP A 8 0.13 20.82 -9.99
CA ASP A 8 0.76 20.69 -8.67
C ASP A 8 -0.28 20.63 -7.54
N TYR A 9 -1.28 21.52 -7.57
CA TYR A 9 -2.33 21.52 -6.54
C TYR A 9 -3.16 20.23 -6.54
N SER A 10 -3.43 19.66 -7.72
CA SER A 10 -4.17 18.40 -7.86
C SER A 10 -3.34 17.19 -7.41
N LEU A 11 -2.02 17.25 -7.54
CA LEU A 11 -1.10 16.19 -7.09
C LEU A 11 -0.96 16.20 -5.56
N GLU A 12 -0.87 17.39 -4.96
CA GLU A 12 -0.81 17.56 -3.51
C GLU A 12 -2.07 17.02 -2.82
N ASP A 13 -3.25 17.37 -3.34
CA ASP A 13 -4.55 16.91 -2.80
C ASP A 13 -4.74 15.39 -3.01
N GLY A 14 -4.27 14.88 -4.16
CA GLY A 14 -4.27 13.44 -4.45
C GLY A 14 -3.35 12.64 -3.51
N ILE A 15 -2.16 13.14 -3.22
CA ILE A 15 -1.22 12.49 -2.29
C ILE A 15 -1.75 12.56 -0.86
N GLY A 16 -2.31 13.70 -0.43
CA GLY A 16 -2.90 13.87 0.90
C GLY A 16 -4.05 12.89 1.16
N SER A 17 -4.96 12.72 0.19
CA SER A 17 -6.08 11.77 0.33
C SER A 17 -5.64 10.31 0.38
N LEU A 18 -4.55 9.95 -0.32
CA LEU A 18 -3.96 8.60 -0.26
C LEU A 18 -3.30 8.35 1.11
N GLN A 19 -2.61 9.35 1.65
CA GLN A 19 -1.98 9.25 2.96
C GLN A 19 -3.03 9.10 4.07
N ASP A 20 -4.07 9.94 4.08
CA ASP A 20 -5.17 9.85 5.04
C ASP A 20 -5.93 8.52 4.91
N GLY A 21 -6.14 8.03 3.68
CA GLY A 21 -6.75 6.74 3.42
C GLY A 21 -5.92 5.57 3.92
N ALA A 22 -4.60 5.64 3.78
CA ALA A 22 -3.68 4.64 4.30
C ALA A 22 -3.67 4.65 5.83
N ASP A 23 -3.52 5.82 6.46
CA ASP A 23 -3.51 5.95 7.91
C ASP A 23 -4.84 5.50 8.53
N GLY A 24 -5.97 5.83 7.90
CA GLY A 24 -7.29 5.37 8.31
C GLY A 24 -7.52 3.85 8.14
N LEU A 25 -6.86 3.22 7.18
CA LEU A 25 -6.91 1.77 6.97
C LEU A 25 -6.00 1.03 7.97
N PHE A 26 -4.74 1.44 8.07
CA PHE A 26 -3.77 0.83 8.98
C PHE A 26 -4.13 1.06 10.44
N GLY A 27 -4.72 2.21 10.80
CA GLY A 27 -5.20 2.49 12.15
C GLY A 27 -6.41 1.64 12.59
N LYS A 28 -7.11 0.99 11.66
CA LYS A 28 -8.24 0.08 11.95
C LYS A 28 -7.85 -1.39 12.00
N LEU A 29 -6.64 -1.74 11.57
CA LEU A 29 -6.19 -3.12 11.64
C LEU A 29 -5.86 -3.47 13.09
N PRO A 30 -6.36 -4.60 13.62
CA PRO A 30 -5.94 -5.06 14.94
C PRO A 30 -4.43 -5.30 14.94
N SER A 31 -3.74 -4.91 16.02
CA SER A 31 -2.31 -5.14 16.16
C SER A 31 -2.01 -6.63 15.96
N TYR A 32 -1.30 -6.95 14.88
CA TYR A 32 -0.80 -8.30 14.66
C TYR A 32 0.32 -8.58 15.67
N ASP A 33 0.01 -9.36 16.69
CA ASP A 33 0.99 -9.77 17.69
C ASP A 33 1.72 -11.04 17.21
N ALA A 34 2.85 -10.83 16.53
CA ALA A 34 3.71 -11.92 16.06
C ALA A 34 4.30 -12.76 17.22
N LEU A 35 4.23 -12.27 18.47
CA LEU A 35 4.77 -12.96 19.65
C LEU A 35 3.73 -13.80 20.38
N ASN A 36 2.43 -13.67 20.06
CA ASN A 36 1.35 -14.40 20.73
C ASN A 36 0.85 -15.58 19.87
N PRO A 37 1.11 -16.85 20.25
CA PRO A 37 0.79 -18.02 19.45
C PRO A 37 -0.69 -18.17 19.09
N GLY A 38 -1.60 -17.68 19.95
CA GLY A 38 -3.05 -17.75 19.73
C GLY A 38 -3.60 -16.73 18.72
N GLN A 39 -2.79 -15.75 18.30
CA GLN A 39 -3.16 -14.72 17.32
C GLN A 39 -2.29 -14.77 16.05
N ARG A 40 -1.43 -15.78 15.92
CA ARG A 40 -0.64 -15.99 14.71
C ARG A 40 -1.53 -16.48 13.59
N SER A 41 -1.73 -15.62 12.60
CA SER A 41 -2.29 -16.00 11.32
C SER A 41 -1.23 -16.75 10.50
N ALA A 42 -1.50 -18.02 10.18
CA ALA A 42 -0.63 -18.83 9.32
C ALA A 42 -0.40 -18.19 7.94
N ALA A 43 -1.38 -17.41 7.45
CA ALA A 43 -1.24 -16.65 6.22
C ALA A 43 -0.23 -15.50 6.37
N ALA A 44 -0.18 -14.83 7.53
CA ALA A 44 0.77 -13.76 7.79
C ALA A 44 2.21 -14.30 7.98
N GLU A 45 2.36 -15.46 8.61
CA GLU A 45 3.66 -16.14 8.72
C GLU A 45 4.16 -16.61 7.35
N ALA A 46 3.31 -17.23 6.53
CA ALA A 46 3.70 -17.62 5.17
C ALA A 46 4.06 -16.41 4.30
N LEU A 47 3.33 -15.30 4.43
CA LEU A 47 3.66 -14.06 3.74
C LEU A 47 5.02 -13.51 4.18
N ARG A 48 5.29 -13.52 5.48
CA ARG A 48 6.57 -13.09 6.06
C ARG A 48 7.73 -13.97 5.55
N ASP A 49 7.54 -15.28 5.52
CA ASP A 49 8.58 -16.22 5.04
C ASP A 49 8.91 -15.96 3.56
N VAL A 50 7.91 -15.75 2.71
CA VAL A 50 8.13 -15.39 1.29
C VAL A 50 8.88 -14.06 1.15
N VAL A 51 8.56 -13.07 1.99
CA VAL A 51 9.24 -11.76 1.97
C VAL A 51 10.70 -11.88 2.41
N ILE A 52 10.99 -12.70 3.43
CA ILE A 52 12.35 -12.90 3.95
C ILE A 52 13.20 -13.73 2.98
N ASP A 53 12.64 -14.81 2.46
CA ASP A 53 13.37 -15.75 1.60
C ASP A 53 13.53 -15.23 0.16
N GLN A 54 12.61 -14.40 -0.31
CA GLN A 54 12.59 -13.91 -1.70
C GLN A 54 12.26 -12.41 -1.79
N PRO A 55 13.14 -11.53 -1.26
CA PRO A 55 12.88 -10.09 -1.21
C PRO A 55 12.71 -9.48 -2.62
N LEU A 56 13.47 -9.95 -3.61
CA LEU A 56 13.33 -9.46 -4.99
C LEU A 56 11.96 -9.82 -5.59
N PHE A 57 11.46 -11.02 -5.32
CA PHE A 57 10.14 -11.44 -5.77
C PHE A 57 9.04 -10.60 -5.10
N ALA A 58 9.14 -10.40 -3.78
CA ALA A 58 8.21 -9.57 -3.02
C ALA A 58 8.16 -8.13 -3.56
N VAL A 59 9.31 -7.49 -3.78
CA VAL A 59 9.40 -6.13 -4.34
C VAL A 59 8.79 -6.08 -5.75
N THR A 60 9.05 -7.09 -6.59
CA THR A 60 8.51 -7.13 -7.95
C THR A 60 6.99 -7.24 -7.95
N VAL A 61 6.43 -8.11 -7.11
CA VAL A 61 4.98 -8.29 -6.98
C VAL A 61 4.33 -7.02 -6.43
N ALA A 62 4.91 -6.40 -5.41
CA ALA A 62 4.42 -5.14 -4.86
C ALA A 62 4.44 -4.00 -5.91
N GLY A 63 5.51 -3.91 -6.70
CA GLY A 63 5.64 -2.94 -7.78
C GLY A 63 4.58 -3.16 -8.88
N LEU A 64 4.37 -4.40 -9.31
CA LEU A 64 3.32 -4.74 -10.29
C LEU A 64 1.91 -4.45 -9.74
N ALA A 65 1.64 -4.78 -8.49
CA ALA A 65 0.36 -4.48 -7.86
C ALA A 65 0.12 -2.96 -7.80
N GLY A 66 1.12 -2.17 -7.39
CA GLY A 66 1.06 -0.72 -7.40
C GLY A 66 0.81 -0.14 -8.79
N LEU A 67 1.48 -0.67 -9.82
CA LEU A 67 1.26 -0.28 -11.21
C LEU A 67 -0.17 -0.56 -11.66
N LEU A 68 -0.69 -1.76 -11.38
CA LEU A 68 -2.06 -2.15 -11.76
C LEU A 68 -3.11 -1.29 -11.05
N ILE A 69 -2.92 -1.02 -9.75
CA ILE A 69 -3.78 -0.12 -8.98
C ILE A 69 -3.73 1.28 -9.60
N GLY A 70 -2.55 1.81 -9.91
CA GLY A 70 -2.38 3.11 -10.55
C GLY A 70 -3.08 3.19 -11.91
N ILE A 71 -2.95 2.15 -12.75
CA ILE A 71 -3.66 2.06 -14.04
C ILE A 71 -5.18 2.04 -13.83
N PHE A 72 -5.67 1.27 -12.86
CA PHE A 72 -7.09 1.17 -12.58
C PHE A 72 -7.68 2.49 -12.07
N LEU A 73 -6.99 3.16 -11.15
CA LEU A 73 -7.38 4.47 -10.63
C LEU A 73 -7.36 5.54 -11.72
N ARG A 74 -6.35 5.53 -12.60
CA ARG A 74 -6.28 6.44 -13.77
C ARG A 74 -7.46 6.29 -14.72
N ARG A 75 -8.05 5.10 -14.83
CA ARG A 75 -9.24 4.88 -15.69
C ARG A 75 -10.54 5.36 -15.04
N ARG A 76 -10.53 5.64 -13.74
CA ARG A 76 -11.69 6.03 -12.96
C ARG A 76 -11.74 7.54 -12.65
N ALA A 77 -10.62 8.24 -12.84
CA ALA A 77 -10.49 9.70 -12.81
C ALA A 77 -10.77 10.30 -14.19
#